data_AF-A0A958ZS46-F1
#
_entry.id   AF-A0A958ZS46-F1
#
_cell.length_a   1.000
_cell.length_b   1.000
_cell.length_c   1.000
_cell.angle_alpha   90.00
_cell.angle_beta   90.00
_cell.angle_gamma   90.00
#
_symmetry.space_group_name_H-M   'P 1'
#
loop_
_entity.id
_entity.type
_entity.pdbx_description
1 polymer ?
#
loop_
_entity_poly.entity_id
_entity_poly.type
_entity_poly.pdbx_seq_one_letter_code
_entity_poly.pdbx_strand_id
1 'polypeptide(L)'
;DQYYNAQYRTENTFEVLLSSFTVLGIVVACLGLLGLSSFTVSRRTKEIGIRKVLGARVGQIISLLTKEYLLLVVLASVLAIPVAVFLFDQWLTTYAFRVSLGWWFFVMPVVLIVAITLLAVGLQSLKAAWVNPVRSLRSE
;
A
#
# COMPACT_ATOMS: atom_id res chain seq x y z
N ASP A 1 23.89 34.60 16.00
CA ASP A 1 23.09 34.64 14.76
C ASP A 1 23.57 33.68 13.67
N GLN A 2 24.84 33.74 13.23
CA GLN A 2 25.35 32.85 12.17
C GLN A 2 25.35 31.36 12.53
N TYR A 3 25.66 30.99 13.78
CA TYR A 3 25.63 29.60 14.27
C TYR A 3 24.22 29.00 14.23
N TYR A 4 23.21 29.73 14.71
CA TYR A 4 21.81 29.30 14.66
C TYR A 4 21.33 29.14 13.20
N ASN A 5 21.70 30.06 12.30
CA ASN A 5 21.35 29.94 10.88
C ASN A 5 21.98 28.72 10.19
N ALA A 6 23.20 28.32 10.56
CA ALA A 6 23.83 27.11 10.06
C ALA A 6 23.18 25.83 10.61
N GLN A 7 22.78 25.85 11.89
CA GLN A 7 22.04 24.76 12.54
C GLN A 7 20.67 24.55 11.85
N TYR A 8 19.88 25.61 11.66
CA TYR A 8 18.58 25.55 10.98
C TYR A 8 18.68 25.05 9.53
N ARG A 9 19.75 25.42 8.80
CA ARG A 9 19.98 24.90 7.43
C ARG A 9 20.27 23.41 7.43
N THR A 10 21.04 22.93 8.41
CA THR A 10 21.32 21.49 8.57
C THR A 10 20.05 20.72 8.90
N GLU A 11 19.23 21.22 9.81
CA GLU A 11 17.93 20.62 10.19
C GLU A 11 16.96 20.55 9.00
N ASN A 12 16.78 21.66 8.27
CA ASN A 12 15.92 21.69 7.09
C ASN A 12 16.42 20.74 5.99
N THR A 13 17.74 20.64 5.78
CA THR A 13 18.30 19.74 4.78
C THR A 13 18.07 18.27 5.16
N PHE A 14 18.20 17.94 6.45
CA PHE A 14 17.94 16.61 6.97
C PHE A 14 16.45 16.22 6.84
N GLU A 15 15.54 17.14 7.14
CA GLU A 15 14.10 16.95 6.94
C GLU A 15 13.76 16.68 5.47
N VAL A 16 14.29 17.49 4.54
CA VAL A 16 14.06 17.32 3.09
C VAL A 16 14.63 15.99 2.58
N LEU A 17 15.80 15.57 3.07
CA LEU A 17 16.39 14.28 2.73
C LEU A 17 15.50 13.12 3.20
N LEU A 18 15.09 13.11 4.48
CA LEU A 18 14.22 12.07 5.03
C LEU A 18 12.86 12.02 4.31
N SER A 19 12.27 13.18 4.03
CA SER A 19 11.02 13.28 3.27
C SER A 19 11.17 12.68 1.86
N SER A 20 12.27 13.01 1.17
CA SER A 20 12.56 12.48 -0.17
C SER A 20 12.73 10.95 -0.16
N PHE A 21 13.49 10.42 0.79
CA PHE A 21 13.66 8.97 0.95
C PHE A 21 12.34 8.26 1.33
N THR A 22 11.49 8.90 2.13
CA THR A 22 10.17 8.37 2.48
C THR A 22 9.28 8.25 1.24
N VAL A 23 9.23 9.30 0.41
CA VAL A 23 8.47 9.28 -0.84
C VAL A 23 8.99 8.19 -1.79
N LEU A 24 10.32 8.09 -1.96
CA LEU A 24 10.91 7.04 -2.77
C LEU A 24 10.61 5.63 -2.24
N GLY A 25 10.68 5.44 -0.92
CA GLY A 25 10.33 4.17 -0.27
C GLY A 25 8.87 3.77 -0.54
N ILE A 26 7.94 4.72 -0.47
CA ILE A 26 6.53 4.50 -0.82
C ILE A 26 6.39 4.06 -2.28
N VAL A 27 7.09 4.71 -3.21
CA VAL A 27 7.06 4.34 -4.64
C VAL A 27 7.56 2.91 -4.84
N VAL A 28 8.68 2.53 -4.22
CA VAL A 28 9.24 1.16 -4.31
C VAL A 28 8.28 0.13 -3.70
N ALA A 29 7.67 0.43 -2.56
CA ALA A 29 6.66 -0.44 -1.95
C ALA A 29 5.45 -0.63 -2.87
N CYS A 30 4.96 0.43 -3.50
CA CYS A 30 3.89 0.37 -4.50
C CYS A 30 4.28 -0.50 -5.70
N LEU A 31 5.49 -0.38 -6.23
CA LEU A 31 5.98 -1.24 -7.32
C LEU A 31 6.02 -2.73 -6.92
N GLY A 32 6.45 -3.03 -5.69
CA GLY A 32 6.43 -4.39 -5.15
C GLY A 32 5.02 -4.95 -5.03
N LEU A 33 4.08 -4.15 -4.51
CA LEU A 33 2.67 -4.51 -4.41
C LEU A 33 2.03 -4.76 -5.79
N LEU A 34 2.35 -3.91 -6.77
CA LEU A 34 1.92 -4.10 -8.16
C LEU A 34 2.49 -5.37 -8.77
N GLY A 35 3.78 -5.66 -8.54
CA GLY A 35 4.44 -6.87 -9.01
C GLY A 35 3.85 -8.16 -8.42
N LEU A 36 3.70 -8.20 -7.10
CA LEU A 36 3.05 -9.31 -6.38
C LEU A 36 1.61 -9.52 -6.87
N SER A 37 0.83 -8.44 -6.96
CA SER A 37 -0.56 -8.53 -7.39
C SER A 37 -0.68 -8.93 -8.87
N SER A 38 0.18 -8.43 -9.75
CA SER A 38 0.23 -8.85 -11.17
C SER A 38 0.61 -10.32 -11.32
N PHE A 39 1.52 -10.83 -10.48
CA PHE A 39 1.90 -12.24 -10.46
C PHE A 39 0.75 -13.14 -9.98
N THR A 40 0.03 -12.72 -8.92
CA THR A 40 -1.15 -13.43 -8.41
C THR A 40 -2.29 -13.44 -9.43
N VAL A 41 -2.54 -12.32 -10.12
CA VAL A 41 -3.53 -12.24 -11.20
C VAL A 41 -3.15 -13.21 -12.32
N SER A 42 -1.89 -13.22 -12.76
CA SER A 42 -1.42 -14.14 -13.82
C SER A 42 -1.70 -15.61 -13.46
N ARG A 43 -1.40 -16.04 -12.23
CA ARG A 43 -1.69 -17.41 -11.75
C ARG A 43 -3.19 -17.74 -11.66
N ARG A 44 -4.03 -16.76 -11.30
CA ARG A 44 -5.49 -16.94 -11.18
C ARG A 44 -6.28 -16.65 -12.46
N THR A 45 -5.61 -16.22 -13.54
CA THR A 45 -6.25 -15.93 -14.85
C THR A 45 -7.02 -17.14 -15.39
N LYS A 46 -6.52 -18.37 -15.20
CA LYS A 46 -7.20 -19.59 -15.66
C LYS A 46 -8.53 -19.83 -14.93
N GLU A 47 -8.59 -19.67 -13.61
CA GLU A 47 -9.83 -19.83 -12.82
C GLU A 47 -10.84 -18.72 -13.12
N ILE A 48 -10.35 -17.49 -13.29
CA ILE A 48 -11.16 -16.31 -13.63
C ILE A 48 -11.75 -16.45 -15.05
N GLY A 49 -10.98 -16.97 -16.00
CA GLY A 49 -11.43 -17.26 -17.37
C GLY A 49 -12.53 -18.33 -17.40
N ILE A 50 -12.36 -19.42 -16.67
CA ILE A 50 -13.37 -20.51 -16.58
C ILE A 50 -14.67 -20.00 -15.95
N ARG A 51 -14.60 -19.23 -14.86
CA ARG A 51 -15.79 -18.62 -14.23
C ARG A 51 -16.51 -17.60 -15.13
N LYS A 52 -15.77 -16.84 -15.94
CA LYS A 52 -16.33 -15.88 -16.90
C LYS A 52 -17.10 -16.57 -18.03
N VAL A 53 -16.62 -17.73 -18.51
CA VAL A 53 -17.30 -18.55 -19.53
C VAL A 53 -18.55 -19.24 -18.95
N LEU A 54 -18.56 -19.56 -17.65
CA LEU A 54 -19.72 -20.09 -16.93
C LEU A 54 -20.78 -19.03 -16.55
N GLY A 55 -20.66 -17.79 -17.03
CA GLY A 55 -21.68 -16.75 -16.83
C GLY A 55 -21.53 -15.92 -15.54
N ALA A 56 -20.41 -16.01 -14.82
CA ALA A 56 -20.18 -15.17 -13.65
C ALA A 56 -20.03 -13.69 -14.03
N ARG A 57 -20.81 -12.80 -13.40
CA ARG A 57 -20.70 -11.34 -13.57
C ARG A 57 -19.32 -10.86 -13.15
N VAL A 58 -18.70 -10.02 -13.98
CA VAL A 58 -17.39 -9.39 -13.75
C VAL A 58 -17.30 -8.72 -12.37
N GLY A 59 -18.38 -8.08 -11.91
CA GLY A 59 -18.46 -7.45 -10.58
C GLY A 59 -18.27 -8.41 -9.39
N GLN A 60 -18.66 -9.68 -9.53
CA GLN A 60 -18.53 -10.66 -8.45
C GLN A 60 -17.06 -11.08 -8.25
N ILE A 61 -16.31 -11.19 -9.35
CA ILE A 61 -14.87 -11.47 -9.34
C ILE A 61 -14.10 -10.27 -8.78
N ILE A 62 -14.48 -9.04 -9.17
CA ILE A 62 -13.92 -7.80 -8.63
C ILE A 62 -14.11 -7.74 -7.10
N SER A 63 -15.32 -8.01 -6.60
CA SER A 63 -15.61 -7.94 -5.16
C SER A 63 -14.85 -9.01 -4.36
N LEU A 64 -14.72 -10.22 -4.90
CA LEU A 64 -14.01 -11.31 -4.24
C LEU A 64 -12.52 -10.99 -4.09
N LEU A 65 -11.90 -10.53 -5.18
CA LEU A 65 -10.49 -10.17 -5.20
C LEU A 65 -10.22 -8.97 -4.29
N THR A 66 -11.04 -7.93 -4.37
CA THR A 66 -10.92 -6.74 -3.51
C THR A 66 -11.05 -7.10 -2.03
N LYS A 67 -11.96 -8.02 -1.68
CA LYS A 67 -12.17 -8.47 -0.30
C LYS A 67 -10.99 -9.28 0.24
N GLU A 68 -10.39 -10.17 -0.57
CA GLU A 68 -9.18 -10.92 -0.17
C GLU A 68 -8.02 -9.96 0.15
N TYR A 69 -7.76 -8.97 -0.70
CA TYR A 69 -6.70 -7.99 -0.48
C TYR A 69 -6.99 -7.04 0.70
N LEU A 70 -8.24 -6.58 0.85
CA LEU A 70 -8.63 -5.77 2.01
C LEU A 70 -8.44 -6.52 3.32
N LEU A 71 -8.80 -7.81 3.37
CA LEU A 71 -8.62 -8.62 4.57
C LEU A 71 -7.14 -8.75 4.96
N LEU A 72 -6.25 -8.95 3.97
CA LEU A 72 -4.81 -8.96 4.19
C LEU A 72 -4.28 -7.62 4.71
N VAL A 73 -4.73 -6.49 4.15
CA VAL A 73 -4.31 -5.15 4.60
C VAL A 73 -4.81 -4.85 6.02
N VAL A 74 -6.04 -5.24 6.35
CA VAL A 74 -6.58 -5.07 7.70
C VAL A 74 -5.78 -5.89 8.71
N LEU A 75 -5.50 -7.16 8.43
CA LEU A 75 -4.67 -8.00 9.29
C LEU A 75 -3.26 -7.41 9.49
N ALA A 76 -2.63 -6.96 8.40
CA ALA A 76 -1.33 -6.31 8.47
C ALA A 76 -1.37 -5.03 9.32
N SER A 77 -2.43 -4.22 9.17
CA SER A 77 -2.59 -2.96 9.93
C SER A 77 -2.79 -3.22 11.42
N VAL A 78 -3.58 -4.24 11.78
CA VAL A 78 -3.81 -4.64 13.18
C VAL A 78 -2.52 -5.08 13.86
N LEU A 79 -1.61 -5.73 13.13
CA LEU A 79 -0.29 -6.11 13.65
C LEU A 79 0.71 -4.94 13.65
N ALA A 80 0.65 -4.06 12.64
CA ALA A 80 1.57 -2.95 12.51
C ALA A 80 1.35 -1.84 13.56
N ILE A 81 0.10 -1.54 13.93
CA ILE A 81 -0.23 -0.49 14.92
C ILE A 81 0.45 -0.73 16.29
N PRO A 82 0.31 -1.89 16.96
CA PRO A 82 0.93 -2.12 18.26
C PRO A 82 2.46 -2.11 18.19
N VAL A 83 3.03 -2.64 17.11
CA VAL A 83 4.47 -2.59 16.87
C VAL A 83 4.96 -1.14 16.73
N ALA A 84 4.21 -0.32 15.98
CA ALA A 84 4.52 1.10 15.83
C ALA A 84 4.43 1.86 17.15
N VAL A 85 3.37 1.64 17.94
CA VAL A 85 3.23 2.26 19.28
C VAL A 85 4.43 1.89 20.18
N PHE A 86 4.83 0.62 20.21
CA PHE A 86 5.96 0.16 21.01
C PHE A 86 7.28 0.80 20.58
N LEU A 87 7.56 0.82 19.27
CA LEU A 87 8.76 1.45 18.72
C LEU A 87 8.80 2.95 19.00
N PHE A 88 7.67 3.65 18.82
CA PHE A 88 7.59 5.08 19.10
C PHE A 88 7.74 5.39 20.58
N ASP A 89 7.12 4.62 21.47
CA ASP A 89 7.29 4.80 22.92
C ASP A 89 8.76 4.64 23.32
N GLN A 90 9.40 3.56 22.86
CA GLN A 90 10.83 3.33 23.11
C GLN A 90 11.71 4.45 22.54
N TRP A 91 11.42 4.93 21.32
CA TRP A 91 12.15 6.03 20.70
C TRP A 91 11.97 7.33 21.49
N LEU A 92 10.73 7.71 21.81
CA LEU A 92 10.41 8.97 22.48
C LEU A 92 10.94 9.03 23.92
N THR A 93 11.14 7.89 24.60
CA THR A 93 11.79 7.89 25.92
C THR A 93 13.23 8.38 25.91
N THR A 94 13.90 8.36 24.75
CA THR A 94 15.28 8.86 24.59
C THR A 94 15.33 10.41 24.52
N TYR A 95 14.19 11.08 24.36
CA TYR A 95 14.11 12.54 24.21
C TYR A 95 13.46 13.19 25.45
N ALA A 96 14.08 14.27 25.93
CA ALA A 96 13.59 15.02 27.09
C ALA A 96 12.25 15.75 26.83
N PHE A 97 11.95 16.06 25.56
CA PHE A 97 10.66 16.57 25.10
C PHE A 97 9.90 15.46 24.37
N ARG A 98 8.81 14.98 24.97
CA ARG A 98 7.93 13.98 24.37
C ARG A 98 6.90 14.68 23.48
N VAL A 99 6.92 14.41 22.18
CA VAL A 99 5.82 14.79 21.29
C VAL A 99 4.60 13.94 21.65
N SER A 100 3.47 14.57 21.96
CA SER A 100 2.22 13.83 22.12
C SER A 100 1.77 13.30 20.76
N LEU A 101 2.00 12.02 20.50
CA LEU A 101 1.51 11.35 19.31
C LEU A 101 -0.01 11.22 19.39
N GLY A 102 -0.72 12.11 18.70
CA GLY A 102 -2.16 12.00 18.54
C GLY A 102 -2.54 10.76 17.73
N TRP A 103 -3.74 10.22 17.95
CA TRP A 103 -4.24 9.03 17.24
C TRP A 103 -4.19 9.18 15.71
N TRP A 104 -4.30 10.40 15.19
CA TRP A 104 -4.16 10.73 13.77
C TRP A 104 -2.87 10.22 13.12
N PHE A 105 -1.74 10.18 13.84
CA PHE A 105 -0.48 9.66 13.29
C PHE A 105 -0.53 8.17 12.92
N PHE A 106 -1.41 7.40 13.56
CA PHE A 106 -1.62 5.98 13.23
C PHE A 106 -2.72 5.81 12.17
N VAL A 107 -3.74 6.66 12.17
CA VAL A 107 -4.87 6.56 11.24
C VAL A 107 -4.49 7.00 9.82
N MET A 108 -3.78 8.13 9.67
CA MET A 108 -3.43 8.69 8.36
C MET A 108 -2.67 7.71 7.46
N PRO A 109 -1.59 7.04 7.92
CA PRO A 109 -0.84 6.07 7.11
C PRO A 109 -1.67 4.84 6.74
N VAL A 110 -2.50 4.35 7.66
CA VAL A 110 -3.38 3.20 7.40
C VAL A 110 -4.41 3.55 6.32
N VAL A 111 -5.04 4.72 6.43
CA VAL A 111 -5.98 5.22 5.41
C VAL A 111 -5.29 5.36 4.05
N LEU A 112 -4.07 5.90 4.02
CA LEU A 112 -3.29 6.04 2.80
C LEU A 112 -2.97 4.67 2.16
N ILE A 113 -2.53 3.69 2.94
CA ILE A 113 -2.24 2.33 2.47
C ILE A 113 -3.51 1.65 1.93
N VAL A 114 -4.63 1.80 2.62
CA VAL A 114 -5.92 1.28 2.17
C VAL A 114 -6.33 1.93 0.85
N ALA A 115 -6.19 3.26 0.72
CA ALA A 115 -6.48 3.98 -0.51
C ALA A 115 -5.59 3.51 -1.69
N ILE A 116 -4.28 3.38 -1.46
CA ILE A 116 -3.33 2.86 -2.46
C ILE A 116 -3.70 1.44 -2.86
N THR A 117 -4.06 0.58 -1.90
CA THR A 117 -4.45 -0.81 -2.19
C THR A 117 -5.74 -0.86 -3.01
N LEU A 118 -6.75 -0.07 -2.65
CA LEU A 118 -8.01 0.00 -3.39
C LEU A 118 -7.78 0.52 -4.82
N LEU A 119 -6.91 1.52 -4.99
CA LEU A 119 -6.54 2.01 -6.32
C LEU A 119 -5.78 0.94 -7.11
N ALA A 120 -4.76 0.32 -6.53
CA ALA A 120 -3.96 -0.70 -7.21
C ALA A 120 -4.79 -1.93 -7.60
N VAL A 121 -5.59 -2.47 -6.68
CA VAL A 121 -6.48 -3.61 -6.93
C VAL A 121 -7.60 -3.22 -7.89
N GLY A 122 -8.19 -2.03 -7.74
CA GLY A 122 -9.23 -1.52 -8.63
C GLY A 122 -8.73 -1.40 -10.08
N LEU A 123 -7.56 -0.79 -10.28
CA LEU A 123 -6.91 -0.68 -11.58
C LEU A 123 -6.58 -2.05 -12.17
N GLN A 124 -6.08 -2.99 -11.37
CA GLN A 124 -5.80 -4.35 -11.84
C GLN A 124 -7.05 -5.15 -12.15
N SER A 125 -8.11 -4.99 -11.37
CA SER A 125 -9.38 -5.67 -11.57
C SER A 125 -10.09 -5.15 -12.81
N LEU A 126 -10.05 -3.83 -13.05
CA LEU A 126 -10.48 -3.22 -14.31
C LEU A 126 -9.62 -3.74 -15.47
N LYS A 127 -8.30 -3.75 -15.34
CA LYS A 127 -7.42 -4.30 -16.38
C LYS A 127 -7.74 -5.77 -16.67
N ALA A 128 -7.94 -6.60 -15.67
CA ALA A 128 -8.34 -8.01 -15.80
C ALA A 128 -9.74 -8.18 -16.39
N ALA A 129 -10.68 -7.29 -16.09
CA ALA A 129 -12.01 -7.26 -16.70
C ALA A 129 -11.94 -6.92 -18.20
N TRP A 130 -11.05 -5.99 -18.56
CA TRP A 130 -10.80 -5.50 -19.92
C TRP A 130 -9.88 -6.41 -20.76
N VAL A 131 -9.17 -7.36 -20.14
CA VAL A 131 -8.55 -8.45 -20.89
C VAL A 131 -9.66 -9.25 -21.55
N ASN A 132 -9.81 -9.01 -22.86
CA ASN A 132 -10.78 -9.66 -23.70
C ASN A 132 -10.53 -11.18 -23.69
N PRO A 133 -11.50 -11.99 -23.24
CA PRO A 133 -11.34 -13.43 -23.08
C PRO A 133 -11.07 -14.15 -24.42
N VAL A 134 -11.35 -13.49 -25.54
CA VAL A 134 -11.16 -14.00 -26.90
C VAL A 134 -9.69 -14.12 -27.30
N ARG A 135 -8.76 -13.38 -26.66
CA ARG A 135 -7.31 -13.55 -26.94
C ARG A 135 -6.65 -14.63 -26.09
N SER A 136 -7.17 -14.93 -24.90
CA SER A 136 -6.64 -15.97 -24.01
C SER A 136 -6.85 -17.40 -24.53
N LEU A 137 -7.80 -17.62 -25.44
CA LEU A 137 -8.07 -18.91 -26.07
C LEU A 137 -7.43 -19.04 -27.47
N ARG A 138 -6.86 -17.96 -28.01
CA ARG A 138 -6.20 -17.92 -29.33
C ARG A 138 -4.72 -17.55 -29.25
N SER A 139 -4.17 -17.56 -28.04
CA SER A 139 -2.74 -17.73 -27.81
C SER A 139 -2.66 -19.02 -27.00
N GLU A 140 -2.30 -20.08 -27.72
CA GLU A 140 -1.65 -21.31 -27.24
C GLU A 140 -1.23 -21.32 -25.76
#